data_AF-E9Q3M6-F1
#
_entry.id   AF-E9Q3M6-F1
#
_cell.length_a   1.000
_cell.length_b   1.000
_cell.length_c   1.000
_cell.angle_alpha   90.00
_cell.angle_beta   90.00
_cell.angle_gamma   90.00
#
_symmetry.space_group_name_H-M   'P 1'
#
loop_
_entity.id
_entity.type
_entity.pdbx_description
1 polymer ?
#
loop_
_entity_poly.entity_id
_entity_poly.type
_entity_poly.pdbx_seq_one_letter_code
_entity_poly.pdbx_strand_id
1 'polypeptide(L)' 'MSFRFGQHLIKPSVVFLKTELSFALVNRKPVVPGHVLVCPLRPVERFRDLHPDEVAD' A
#
# COMPACT_ATOMS: atom_id res chain seq x y z
N MET A 1 -2.49 -12.71 -7.30
CA MET A 1 -2.12 -11.28 -7.14
C MET A 1 -1.29 -11.16 -5.88
N SER A 2 -0.05 -10.66 -5.98
CA SER A 2 0.85 -10.48 -4.84
C SER A 2 1.08 -8.99 -4.60
N PHE A 3 0.81 -8.53 -3.39
CA PHE A 3 1.07 -7.16 -2.95
C PHE A 3 2.37 -7.15 -2.13
N ARG A 4 3.21 -6.13 -2.31
CA ARG A 4 4.47 -5.98 -1.58
C ARG A 4 4.44 -4.75 -0.69
N PHE A 5 4.90 -4.91 0.54
CA PHE A 5 5.19 -3.79 1.44
C PHE A 5 6.59 -4.00 2.00
N GLY A 6 7.57 -3.25 1.48
CA GLY A 6 8.98 -3.56 1.64
C GLY A 6 9.31 -4.96 1.11
N GLN A 7 9.97 -5.78 1.93
CA GLN A 7 10.36 -7.15 1.58
C GLN A 7 9.24 -8.18 1.87
N HIS A 8 8.10 -7.76 2.41
CA HIS A 8 7.04 -8.66 2.82
C HIS A 8 5.94 -8.76 1.78
N LEU A 9 5.45 -9.99 1.57
CA LEU A 9 4.24 -10.24 0.80
C LEU A 9 3.01 -10.04 1.69
N ILE A 10 2.09 -9.20 1.21
CA ILE A 10 0.82 -8.93 1.87
C ILE A 10 -0.26 -9.85 1.26
N LYS A 11 -0.99 -10.55 2.14
CA LYS A 11 -2.07 -11.44 1.73
C LYS A 11 -3.23 -10.63 1.14
N PRO A 12 -3.86 -11.06 0.04
CA PRO A 12 -5.01 -10.33 -0.52
C PRO A 12 -6.18 -10.14 0.46
N SER A 13 -6.36 -11.04 1.43
CA SER A 13 -7.44 -10.98 2.42
C SER A 13 -7.37 -9.78 3.38
N VAL A 14 -6.22 -9.09 3.47
CA VAL A 14 -6.05 -7.89 4.32
C VAL A 14 -5.97 -6.60 3.52
N VAL A 15 -6.13 -6.69 2.19
CA VAL A 15 -6.18 -5.55 1.26
C VAL A 15 -7.65 -5.30 0.95
N PHE A 16 -8.13 -4.08 1.21
CA PHE A 16 -9.55 -3.73 1.04
C PHE A 16 -9.81 -2.82 -0.17
N LEU A 17 -8.76 -2.24 -0.77
CA LEU A 17 -8.84 -1.45 -1.99
C LEU A 17 -7.61 -1.69 -2.85
N LYS A 18 -7.81 -1.69 -4.16
CA LYS A 18 -6.76 -1.69 -5.18
C LYS A 18 -7.19 -0.80 -6.33
N THR A 19 -6.32 0.11 -6.75
CA THR A 19 -6.45 0.96 -7.95
C THR A 19 -5.48 0.45 -9.03
N GLU A 20 -5.25 1.25 -10.08
CA GLU A 20 -4.26 0.92 -11.10
C GLU A 20 -2.83 1.00 -10.55
N LEU A 21 -2.55 1.96 -9.66
CA LEU A 21 -1.19 2.23 -9.17
C LEU A 21 -1.02 2.03 -7.65
N SER A 22 -2.09 1.83 -6.88
CA SER A 22 -2.05 1.76 -5.41
C SER A 22 -2.86 0.59 -4.83
N PHE A 23 -2.63 0.33 -3.55
CA PHE A 23 -3.44 -0.58 -2.74
C PHE A 23 -3.53 -0.07 -1.29
N ALA A 24 -4.63 -0.42 -0.62
CA ALA A 24 -4.84 -0.08 0.79
C ALA A 24 -5.07 -1.33 1.64
N LEU A 25 -4.46 -1.37 2.82
CA LEU A 25 -4.45 -2.52 3.71
C LEU A 25 -4.74 -2.15 5.18
N VAL A 26 -5.30 -3.11 5.92
CA VAL A 26 -5.49 -2.98 7.38
C VAL A 26 -4.21 -3.29 8.15
N ASN A 27 -4.02 -2.63 9.30
CA ASN A 27 -2.87 -2.86 10.17
C ASN A 27 -3.10 -4.01 11.16
N ARG A 28 -2.04 -4.78 11.44
CA ARG A 28 -2.04 -5.81 12.50
C ARG A 28 -2.07 -5.21 13.90
N LYS A 29 -1.41 -4.07 14.09
CA LYS A 29 -1.35 -3.30 15.34
C LYS A 29 -1.70 -1.84 15.04
N PRO A 30 -2.98 -1.53 14.80
CA PRO A 30 -3.39 -0.18 14.49
C PRO A 30 -3.21 0.71 15.72
N VAL A 31 -2.64 1.91 15.52
CA VAL A 31 -2.45 2.91 16.59
C VAL A 31 -3.80 3.38 17.16
N VAL A 32 -4.81 3.50 16.30
CA VAL A 32 -6.21 3.83 16.64
C VAL A 32 -7.16 2.96 15.82
N PRO A 33 -8.41 2.74 16.27
CA PRO A 33 -9.40 2.02 15.47
C PRO A 33 -9.55 2.64 14.08
N GLY A 34 -9.55 1.80 13.04
CA GLY A 34 -9.65 2.24 11.65
C GLY A 34 -8.34 2.71 11.01
N HIS A 35 -7.20 2.68 11.72
CA HIS A 35 -5.90 3.04 11.12
C HIS A 35 -5.46 2.02 10.05
N VAL A 36 -5.41 2.49 8.81
CA VAL A 36 -5.02 1.74 7.60
C VAL A 36 -3.77 2.35 6.95
N LEU A 37 -3.18 1.64 6.00
CA LEU A 37 -2.10 2.14 5.14
C LEU A 37 -2.57 2.18 3.69
N VAL A 38 -2.09 3.18 2.94
CA VAL A 38 -2.21 3.28 1.48
C VAL A 38 -0.81 3.31 0.91
N CYS A 39 -0.54 2.48 -0.10
CA CYS A 39 0.80 2.27 -0.64
C CYS A 39 0.76 2.13 -2.17
N PRO A 40 1.81 2.57 -2.88
CA PRO A 40 1.96 2.27 -4.31
C PRO A 40 2.15 0.77 -4.53
N LEU A 41 1.67 0.25 -5.65
CA LEU A 41 1.93 -1.13 -6.08
C LEU A 41 3.41 -1.35 -6.42
N ARG A 42 4.07 -0.31 -6.97
CA ARG A 42 5.51 -0.31 -7.22
C ARG A 42 6.25 0.03 -5.91
N PRO A 43 7.11 -0.86 -5.40
CA PRO A 43 7.83 -0.58 -4.16
C PRO A 43 8.94 0.45 -4.41
N VAL A 44 8.83 1.59 -3.76
CA VAL A 44 9.87 2.62 -3.70
C VAL A 44 10.18 2.97 -2.25
N GLU A 45 11.40 3.41 -1.99
CA GLU A 45 11.87 3.69 -0.62
C GLU A 45 11.53 5.11 -0.18
N ARG A 46 11.67 6.09 -1.09
CA ARG A 46 11.49 7.51 -0.76
C ARG A 46 10.31 8.07 -1.56
N PHE A 47 9.56 8.98 -0.94
CA PHE A 47 8.42 9.63 -1.59
C PHE A 47 8.77 10.30 -2.93
N ARG A 48 9.98 10.85 -3.05
CA ARG A 48 10.47 11.48 -4.29
C ARG A 48 10.69 10.51 -5.46
N ASP A 49 10.70 9.21 -5.19
CA ASP A 49 10.92 8.18 -6.20
C ASP A 49 9.61 7.75 -6.88
N LEU A 50 8.46 8.27 -6.43
CA LEU A 50 7.16 8.10 -7.08
C LEU A 50 7.11 8.90 -8.39
N HIS A 51 6.48 8.33 -9.41
CA HIS A 51 6.10 9.08 -10.60
C HIS A 51 4.90 9.98 -10.29
N PRO A 52 4.69 11.09 -11.03
CA PRO A 52 3.57 12.00 -10.81
C PRO A 52 2.20 11.28 -10.75
N ASP A 53 2.01 10.28 -11.59
CA ASP A 53 0.77 9.52 -11.69
C ASP A 53 0.53 8.67 -10.41
N GLU A 54 1.59 8.12 -9.81
CA GLU A 54 1.50 7.36 -8.54
C GLU A 54 1.33 8.28 -7.32
N VAL A 55 1.66 9.57 -7.45
CA VAL A 55 1.35 10.57 -6.41
C VAL A 55 -0.12 10.99 -6.49
N ALA A 56 -0.72 10.96 -7.69
CA ALA A 56 -2.09 11.40 -7.94
C ALA A 56 -3.15 10.30 -7.73
N ASP A 57 -2.79 9.04 -7.98
CA ASP A 57 -3.65 7.86 -7.81
C ASP A 57 -4.07 7.62 -6.35
#